data_AF-A0A7W0VXA7-F1
#
_entry.id   AF-A0A7W0VXA7-F1
#
_cell.length_a   1.000
_cell.length_b   1.000
_cell.length_c   1.000
_cell.angle_alpha   90.00
_cell.angle_beta   90.00
_cell.angle_gamma   90.00
#
_symmetry.space_group_name_H-M   'P 1'
#
loop_
_entity.id
_entity.type
_entity.pdbx_description
1 polymer ?
#
loop_
_entity_poly.entity_id
_entity_poly.type
_entity_poly.pdbx_seq_one_letter_code
_entity_poly.pdbx_strand_id
1 'polypeptide(L)'
;MAGTYERLRRALRAGGLPIGEAMHPVALLGLAVMVVNDWILKPRLGPSALTGKLSDLGGLIAAPVVLTAAIGLVLRLFRAKDPYLTHRRLVLAVLATGAVFAAIKLSATAAGWFIAVISVVRPAEVYLDLTDLLCLPMLGIAYWIGRDELRRLGR
;
A
#
# COMPACT_ATOMS: atom_id res chain seq x y z
N MET A 1 17.88 -37.24 -4.46
CA MET A 1 16.91 -36.67 -5.43
C MET A 1 16.10 -35.48 -4.89
N ALA A 2 15.67 -35.47 -3.62
CA ALA A 2 14.89 -34.37 -3.01
C ALA A 2 15.55 -32.97 -3.10
N GLY A 3 16.87 -32.87 -2.96
CA GLY A 3 17.59 -31.59 -2.99
C GLY A 3 17.65 -30.89 -4.36
N THR A 4 17.52 -31.64 -5.46
CA THR A 4 17.53 -31.05 -6.82
C THR A 4 16.17 -30.44 -7.16
N TYR A 5 15.08 -31.12 -6.77
CA TYR A 5 13.72 -30.60 -6.92
C TYR A 5 13.49 -29.33 -6.09
N GLU A 6 13.98 -29.29 -4.85
CA GLU A 6 13.90 -28.08 -4.03
C GLU A 6 14.70 -26.90 -4.60
N ARG A 7 15.89 -27.15 -5.15
CA ARG A 7 16.70 -26.11 -5.80
C ARG A 7 16.04 -25.59 -7.06
N LEU A 8 15.45 -26.46 -7.88
CA LEU A 8 14.72 -26.08 -9.08
C LEU A 8 13.45 -25.27 -8.73
N ARG A 9 12.70 -25.70 -7.71
CA ARG A 9 11.54 -24.97 -7.18
C ARG A 9 11.93 -23.60 -6.63
N ARG A 10 13.07 -23.50 -5.94
CA ARG A 10 13.62 -22.21 -5.47
C ARG A 10 14.08 -21.33 -6.63
N ALA A 11 14.71 -21.88 -7.67
CA ALA A 11 15.16 -21.14 -8.84
C ALA A 11 13.99 -20.58 -9.67
N LEU A 12 12.93 -21.37 -9.87
CA LEU A 12 11.70 -20.93 -10.55
C LEU A 12 10.95 -19.87 -9.73
N ARG A 13 10.97 -19.95 -8.40
CA ARG A 13 10.43 -18.91 -7.51
C ARG A 13 11.30 -17.65 -7.45
N ALA A 14 12.62 -17.80 -7.58
CA ALA A 14 13.59 -16.72 -7.51
C ALA A 14 13.59 -15.78 -8.73
N GLY A 15 12.89 -16.16 -9.81
CA GLY A 15 12.71 -15.33 -11.01
C GLY A 15 11.61 -14.27 -10.89
N GLY A 16 10.78 -14.31 -9.85
CA GLY A 16 9.69 -13.35 -9.65
C GLY A 16 10.15 -12.01 -9.07
N LEU A 17 9.48 -10.92 -9.45
CA LEU A 17 9.65 -9.63 -8.79
C LEU A 17 9.01 -9.68 -7.37
N PRO A 18 9.61 -9.04 -6.34
CA PRO A 18 9.10 -9.04 -4.96
C PRO A 18 7.93 -8.05 -4.80
N ILE A 19 6.87 -8.26 -5.58
CA ILE A 19 5.69 -7.39 -5.70
C ILE A 19 4.38 -8.20 -5.70
N GLY A 20 4.41 -9.45 -5.23
CA GLY A 20 3.28 -10.38 -5.33
C GLY A 20 2.01 -9.84 -4.66
N GLU A 21 2.16 -9.16 -3.53
CA GLU A 21 1.07 -8.48 -2.83
C GLU A 21 0.42 -7.36 -3.65
N ALA A 22 1.19 -6.66 -4.49
CA ALA A 22 0.69 -5.57 -5.33
C ALA A 22 -0.11 -6.09 -6.52
N MET A 23 0.13 -7.34 -6.93
CA MET A 23 -0.61 -8.00 -8.01
C MET A 23 -1.91 -8.65 -7.49
N HIS A 24 -2.21 -8.52 -6.20
CA HIS A 24 -3.46 -9.04 -5.63
C HIS A 24 -4.66 -8.27 -6.21
N PRO A 25 -5.71 -8.96 -6.73
CA PRO A 25 -6.86 -8.32 -7.36
C PRO A 25 -7.52 -7.21 -6.52
N VAL A 26 -7.61 -7.42 -5.19
CA VAL A 26 -8.16 -6.41 -4.27
C VAL A 26 -7.25 -5.20 -4.11
N ALA A 27 -5.92 -5.37 -4.15
CA ALA A 27 -4.99 -4.25 -4.12
C ALA A 27 -5.11 -3.42 -5.41
N LEU A 28 -5.16 -4.10 -6.56
CA LEU A 28 -5.35 -3.45 -7.87
C LEU A 28 -6.69 -2.72 -7.94
N LEU A 29 -7.76 -3.31 -7.42
CA LEU A 29 -9.07 -2.67 -7.35
C LEU A 29 -9.05 -1.43 -6.45
N GLY A 30 -8.46 -1.53 -5.24
CA GLY A 30 -8.33 -0.38 -4.34
C GLY A 30 -7.54 0.77 -4.97
N LEU A 31 -6.44 0.44 -5.65
CA LEU A 31 -5.64 1.41 -6.40
C LEU A 31 -6.44 2.02 -7.56
N ALA A 32 -7.15 1.21 -8.35
CA ALA A 32 -7.95 1.68 -9.47
C ALA A 32 -9.07 2.61 -9.01
N VAL A 33 -9.78 2.25 -7.94
CA VAL A 33 -10.81 3.10 -7.32
C VAL A 33 -10.21 4.44 -6.89
N MET A 34 -9.06 4.43 -6.21
CA MET A 34 -8.39 5.65 -5.77
C MET A 34 -7.97 6.53 -6.96
N VAL A 35 -7.34 5.94 -7.99
CA VAL A 35 -6.90 6.67 -9.18
C VAL A 35 -8.08 7.27 -9.94
N VAL A 36 -9.13 6.48 -10.20
CA VAL A 36 -10.34 6.97 -10.87
C VAL A 36 -11.00 8.08 -10.05
N ASN A 37 -11.12 7.89 -8.74
CA ASN A 37 -11.68 8.90 -7.84
C ASN A 37 -10.90 10.21 -7.90
N ASP A 38 -9.59 10.13 -7.77
CA ASP A 38 -8.76 11.33 -7.62
C ASP A 38 -8.52 12.05 -8.95
N TRP A 39 -8.36 11.32 -10.06
CA TRP A 39 -8.00 11.89 -11.35
C TRP A 39 -9.20 12.20 -12.25
N ILE A 40 -10.33 11.53 -12.02
CA ILE A 40 -11.50 11.65 -12.89
C ILE A 40 -12.69 12.22 -12.11
N LEU A 41 -13.03 11.66 -10.95
CA LEU A 41 -14.25 12.07 -10.23
C LEU A 41 -14.07 13.42 -9.55
N LYS A 42 -13.03 13.62 -8.74
CA LYS A 42 -12.79 14.88 -8.03
C LYS A 42 -12.71 16.10 -8.98
N PRO A 43 -12.01 16.05 -10.13
CA PRO A 43 -11.98 17.19 -11.05
C PRO A 43 -13.31 17.48 -11.75
N ARG A 44 -14.19 16.48 -11.91
CA ARG A 44 -15.48 16.62 -12.60
C ARG A 44 -16.65 16.96 -11.69
N LEU A 45 -16.67 16.37 -10.49
CA LEU A 45 -17.78 16.46 -9.54
C LEU A 45 -17.49 17.42 -8.39
N GLY A 46 -16.24 17.87 -8.25
CA GLY A 46 -15.76 18.67 -7.13
C GLY A 46 -15.41 17.82 -5.90
N PRO A 47 -14.70 18.41 -4.92
CA PRO A 47 -14.40 17.76 -3.65
C PRO A 47 -15.69 17.56 -2.84
N SER A 48 -15.90 16.35 -2.32
CA SER A 48 -17.02 16.00 -1.43
C SER A 48 -16.59 14.99 -0.38
N ALA A 49 -17.34 14.90 0.73
CA ALA A 49 -17.08 13.93 1.80
C ALA A 49 -17.01 12.48 1.28
N LEU A 50 -17.85 12.12 0.30
CA LEU A 50 -17.84 10.80 -0.32
C LEU A 50 -16.53 10.53 -1.08
N THR A 51 -16.12 11.47 -1.94
CA THR A 51 -14.85 11.34 -2.70
C THR A 51 -13.61 11.38 -1.82
N GLY A 52 -13.67 12.07 -0.67
CA GLY A 52 -12.63 12.04 0.36
C GLY A 52 -12.49 10.64 0.94
N LYS A 53 -13.60 10.07 1.43
CA LYS A 53 -13.63 8.72 2.03
C LYS A 53 -13.24 7.63 1.04
N LEU A 54 -13.68 7.69 -0.22
CA LEU A 54 -13.26 6.73 -1.24
C LEU A 54 -11.74 6.74 -1.45
N SER A 55 -11.12 7.93 -1.44
CA SER A 55 -9.67 8.09 -1.50
C SER A 55 -8.99 7.47 -0.29
N ASP A 56 -9.53 7.69 0.92
CA ASP A 56 -8.97 7.16 2.16
C ASP A 56 -9.08 5.62 2.20
N LEU A 57 -10.22 5.05 1.80
CA LEU A 57 -10.42 3.60 1.71
C LEU A 57 -9.42 2.96 0.73
N GLY A 58 -9.33 3.51 -0.49
CA GLY A 58 -8.39 3.04 -1.50
C GLY A 58 -6.93 3.19 -1.05
N GLY A 59 -6.60 4.33 -0.45
CA GLY A 59 -5.28 4.63 0.09
C GLY A 59 -4.87 3.69 1.22
N LEU A 60 -5.76 3.40 2.17
CA LEU A 60 -5.46 2.50 3.29
C LEU A 60 -5.33 1.02 2.87
N ILE A 61 -5.94 0.62 1.75
CA ILE A 61 -5.72 -0.69 1.13
C ILE A 61 -4.39 -0.70 0.36
N ALA A 62 -4.16 0.30 -0.49
CA ALA A 62 -3.06 0.31 -1.44
C ALA A 62 -1.72 0.73 -0.82
N ALA A 63 -1.69 1.70 0.10
CA ALA A 63 -0.46 2.29 0.60
C ALA A 63 0.48 1.30 1.31
N PRO A 64 0.01 0.41 2.21
CA PRO A 64 0.89 -0.58 2.83
C PRO A 64 1.45 -1.55 1.79
N VAL A 65 0.63 -1.95 0.82
CA VAL A 65 0.99 -2.88 -0.26
C VAL A 65 2.02 -2.25 -1.20
N VAL A 66 1.82 -1.00 -1.61
CA VAL A 66 2.77 -0.24 -2.44
C VAL A 66 4.09 -0.04 -1.69
N LEU A 67 4.04 0.28 -0.38
CA LEU A 67 5.23 0.42 0.44
C LEU A 67 6.03 -0.88 0.54
N THR A 68 5.36 -2.03 0.71
CA THR A 68 6.03 -3.34 0.70
C THR A 68 6.38 -3.86 -0.69
N ALA A 69 5.76 -3.39 -1.77
CA ALA A 69 6.30 -3.66 -3.10
C ALA A 69 7.56 -2.83 -3.37
N ALA A 70 7.52 -1.53 -3.04
CA ALA A 70 8.59 -0.56 -3.29
C ALA A 70 9.88 -0.92 -2.53
N ILE A 71 9.79 -1.16 -1.21
CA ILE A 71 10.97 -1.57 -0.44
C ILE A 71 11.56 -2.90 -1.01
N GLY A 72 10.75 -3.76 -1.64
CA GLY A 72 11.17 -5.08 -2.10
C GLY A 72 11.95 -4.94 -3.39
N LEU A 73 11.44 -4.09 -4.29
CA LEU A 73 12.13 -3.67 -5.49
C LEU A 73 13.47 -2.97 -5.17
N VAL A 74 13.48 -2.09 -4.16
CA VAL A 74 14.71 -1.42 -3.69
C VAL A 74 15.71 -2.44 -3.16
N LEU A 75 15.29 -3.36 -2.29
CA LEU A 75 16.16 -4.43 -1.77
C LEU A 75 16.69 -5.32 -2.90
N ARG A 76 15.87 -5.60 -3.92
CA ARG A 76 16.28 -6.36 -5.10
C ARG A 76 17.32 -5.60 -5.93
N LEU A 77 17.13 -4.30 -6.12
CA LEU A 77 18.08 -3.42 -6.81
C LEU A 77 19.45 -3.41 -6.11
N PHE A 78 19.45 -3.38 -4.78
CA PHE A 78 20.65 -3.49 -3.95
C PHE A 78 21.15 -4.93 -3.74
N ARG A 79 20.61 -5.90 -4.49
CA ARG A 79 21.03 -7.32 -4.47
C ARG A 79 20.99 -7.95 -3.08
N ALA A 80 20.05 -7.53 -2.25
CA ALA A 80 19.83 -8.11 -0.92
C ALA A 80 19.55 -9.62 -1.02
N LYS A 81 19.99 -10.38 -0.03
CA LYS A 81 19.82 -11.85 0.02
C LYS A 81 18.35 -12.27 0.00
N ASP A 82 17.48 -11.47 0.61
CA ASP A 82 16.05 -11.75 0.71
C ASP A 82 15.21 -10.47 0.49
N PRO A 83 14.83 -10.15 -0.76
CA PRO A 83 14.05 -8.95 -1.08
C PRO A 83 12.53 -9.14 -0.90
N TYR A 84 12.07 -10.36 -0.63
CA TYR A 84 10.66 -10.70 -0.57
C TYR A 84 9.99 -10.20 0.71
N LEU A 85 8.66 -10.24 0.72
CA LEU A 85 7.88 -9.83 1.89
C LEU A 85 8.25 -10.67 3.12
N THR A 86 8.30 -10.00 4.27
CA THR A 86 8.46 -10.63 5.58
C THR A 86 7.33 -10.18 6.49
N HIS A 87 6.98 -11.01 7.46
CA HIS A 87 5.91 -10.67 8.41
C HIS A 87 6.19 -9.36 9.16
N ARG A 88 7.43 -9.14 9.62
CA ARG A 88 7.85 -7.90 10.27
C ARG A 88 7.62 -6.68 9.37
N ARG A 89 8.00 -6.79 8.11
CA ARG A 89 7.86 -5.71 7.13
C ARG A 89 6.40 -5.40 6.81
N LEU A 90 5.57 -6.43 6.71
CA LEU A 90 4.13 -6.26 6.56
C LEU A 90 3.52 -5.50 7.75
N VAL A 91 3.79 -5.94 8.98
CA VAL A 91 3.28 -5.29 10.19
C VAL A 91 3.77 -3.84 10.28
N LEU A 92 5.06 -3.59 10.07
CA LEU A 92 5.63 -2.24 10.10
C LEU A 92 5.01 -1.34 9.02
N ALA A 93 4.79 -1.82 7.80
CA ALA A 93 4.17 -1.04 6.75
C ALA A 93 2.70 -0.69 7.06
N VAL A 94 1.95 -1.64 7.61
CA VAL A 94 0.56 -1.42 8.04
C VAL A 94 0.48 -0.40 9.18
N LEU A 95 1.31 -0.56 10.21
CA LEU A 95 1.35 0.36 11.35
C LEU A 95 1.82 1.76 10.93
N ALA A 96 2.87 1.85 10.11
CA ALA A 96 3.37 3.12 9.60
C ALA A 96 2.32 3.84 8.76
N THR A 97 1.59 3.12 7.89
CA THR A 97 0.51 3.70 7.09
C THR A 97 -0.60 4.24 7.99
N GLY A 98 -1.07 3.46 8.96
CA GLY A 98 -2.10 3.91 9.90
C GLY A 98 -1.67 5.11 10.74
N ALA A 99 -0.43 5.13 11.22
CA ALA A 99 0.12 6.23 11.98
C ALA A 99 0.23 7.51 11.15
N VAL A 100 0.74 7.42 9.92
CA VAL A 100 0.84 8.57 9.00
C VAL A 100 -0.55 9.08 8.63
N PHE A 101 -1.48 8.18 8.30
CA PHE A 101 -2.86 8.55 8.00
C PHE A 101 -3.54 9.29 9.17
N ALA A 102 -3.44 8.73 10.38
CA ALA A 102 -4.00 9.36 11.57
C ALA A 102 -3.34 10.72 11.85
N ALA A 103 -2.02 10.83 11.72
CA ALA A 103 -1.31 12.10 11.88
C ALA A 103 -1.80 13.16 10.89
N ILE A 104 -1.98 12.79 9.60
CA ILE A 104 -2.51 13.69 8.57
C ILE A 104 -3.92 14.17 8.91
N LYS A 105 -4.80 13.29 9.43
CA LYS A 105 -6.18 13.66 9.77
C LYS A 105 -6.30 14.45 11.08
N LEU A 106 -5.33 14.31 11.99
CA LEU A 106 -5.36 14.94 13.33
C LEU A 106 -4.53 16.22 13.42
N SER A 107 -3.56 16.44 12.54
CA SER A 107 -2.61 17.55 12.63
C SER A 107 -2.52 18.34 11.33
N ALA A 108 -2.85 19.64 11.40
CA ALA A 108 -2.67 20.58 10.29
C ALA A 108 -1.22 20.61 9.79
N THR A 109 -0.24 20.50 10.70
CA THR A 109 1.18 20.45 10.34
C THR A 109 1.50 19.21 9.52
N ALA A 110 1.06 18.02 9.96
CA ALA A 110 1.29 16.78 9.23
C ALA A 110 0.57 16.79 7.86
N ALA A 111 -0.67 17.29 7.81
CA ALA A 111 -1.39 17.50 6.57
C ALA A 111 -0.64 18.45 5.62
N GLY A 112 -0.09 19.55 6.13
CA GLY A 112 0.72 20.49 5.33
C GLY A 112 1.96 19.84 4.72
N TRP A 113 2.71 19.05 5.50
CA TRP A 113 3.85 18.28 4.98
C TRP A 113 3.43 17.28 3.90
N PHE A 114 2.32 16.57 4.13
CA PHE A 114 1.81 15.61 3.16
C PHE A 114 1.38 16.30 1.86
N ILE A 115 0.65 17.42 1.95
CA ILE A 115 0.26 18.24 0.81
C ILE A 115 1.50 18.69 0.03
N ALA A 116 2.54 19.17 0.70
CA ALA A 116 3.78 19.62 0.05
C ALA A 116 4.44 18.49 -0.77
N VAL A 117 4.43 17.26 -0.27
CA VAL A 117 5.00 16.10 -0.98
C VAL A 117 4.13 15.69 -2.16
N ILE A 118 2.83 15.50 -1.95
CA ILE A 118 1.95 14.95 -2.98
C ILE A 118 1.67 15.99 -4.09
N SER A 119 1.75 17.29 -3.78
CA SER A 119 1.56 18.39 -4.72
C SER A 119 2.60 18.42 -5.84
N VAL A 120 3.74 17.74 -5.68
CA VAL A 120 4.73 17.52 -6.75
C VAL A 120 4.16 16.69 -7.89
N VAL A 121 3.24 15.77 -7.59
CA VAL A 121 2.63 14.87 -8.57
C VAL A 121 1.30 15.42 -9.08
N ARG A 122 0.50 16.01 -8.18
CA ARG A 122 -0.81 16.58 -8.51
C ARG A 122 -1.27 17.57 -7.44
N PRO A 123 -2.03 18.62 -7.78
CA PRO A 123 -2.69 19.44 -6.77
C PRO A 123 -3.49 18.57 -5.80
N ALA A 124 -3.25 18.78 -4.51
CA ALA A 124 -3.89 18.02 -3.45
C ALA A 124 -4.41 18.94 -2.35
N GLU A 125 -5.56 18.57 -1.85
CA GLU A 125 -6.20 19.20 -0.70
C GLU A 125 -6.47 18.12 0.33
N VAL A 126 -6.15 18.40 1.59
CA VAL A 126 -6.44 17.52 2.72
C VAL A 126 -7.35 18.27 3.68
N TYR A 127 -8.45 17.62 4.02
CA TYR A 127 -9.39 18.09 5.02
C TYR A 127 -9.15 17.33 6.33
N LEU A 128 -9.11 18.05 7.45
CA LEU A 128 -8.98 17.48 8.78
C LEU A 128 -10.37 17.01 9.24
N ASP A 129 -10.71 15.77 8.91
CA ASP A 129 -11.97 15.13 9.31
C ASP A 129 -11.70 13.89 10.16
N LEU A 130 -12.08 13.96 11.43
CA LEU A 130 -11.95 12.87 12.41
C LEU A 130 -12.72 11.62 12.00
N THR A 131 -13.82 11.78 11.25
CA THR A 131 -14.64 10.65 10.79
C THR A 131 -13.92 9.78 9.77
N ASP A 132 -12.81 10.27 9.20
CA ASP A 132 -11.99 9.49 8.28
C ASP A 132 -11.15 8.43 9.01
N LEU A 133 -10.96 8.55 10.34
CA LEU A 133 -10.38 7.47 11.14
C LEU A 133 -11.24 6.20 11.13
N LEU A 134 -12.54 6.31 10.80
CA LEU A 134 -13.40 5.15 10.56
C LEU A 134 -12.97 4.33 9.34
N CYS A 135 -12.07 4.85 8.49
CA CYS A 135 -11.49 4.11 7.36
C CYS A 135 -10.32 3.20 7.80
N LEU A 136 -9.72 3.41 8.97
CA LEU A 136 -8.57 2.62 9.48
C LEU A 136 -8.78 1.08 9.43
N PRO A 137 -9.98 0.51 9.67
CA PRO A 137 -10.21 -0.91 9.52
C PRO A 137 -9.84 -1.48 8.13
N MET A 138 -9.76 -0.65 7.08
CA MET A 138 -9.30 -1.08 5.75
C MET A 138 -7.84 -1.55 5.75
N LEU A 139 -7.03 -1.14 6.71
CA LEU A 139 -5.69 -1.71 6.93
C LEU A 139 -5.72 -3.21 7.19
N GLY A 140 -6.83 -3.74 7.73
CA GLY A 140 -7.06 -5.17 7.87
C GLY A 140 -7.08 -5.91 6.52
N ILE A 141 -7.61 -5.26 5.47
CA ILE A 141 -7.60 -5.79 4.10
C ILE A 141 -6.16 -5.81 3.57
N ALA A 142 -5.42 -4.70 3.72
CA ALA A 142 -4.01 -4.65 3.31
C ALA A 142 -3.16 -5.71 4.02
N TYR A 143 -3.38 -5.91 5.32
CA TYR A 143 -2.73 -6.96 6.10
C TYR A 143 -3.11 -8.36 5.61
N TRP A 144 -4.39 -8.59 5.29
CA TRP A 144 -4.85 -9.87 4.72
C TRP A 144 -4.19 -10.16 3.37
N ILE A 145 -4.09 -9.16 2.48
CA ILE A 145 -3.39 -9.28 1.19
C ILE A 145 -1.93 -9.68 1.39
N GLY A 146 -1.21 -8.98 2.28
CA GLY A 146 0.19 -9.31 2.58
C GLY A 146 0.34 -10.70 3.21
N ARG A 147 -0.64 -11.14 4.00
CA ARG A 147 -0.67 -12.50 4.55
C ARG A 147 -0.90 -13.57 3.50
N ASP A 148 -1.73 -13.31 2.48
CA ASP A 148 -1.88 -14.23 1.35
C ASP A 148 -0.55 -14.41 0.63
N GLU A 149 0.18 -13.32 0.41
CA GLU A 149 1.51 -13.38 -0.21
C GLU A 149 2.53 -14.13 0.65
N LEU A 150 2.56 -13.89 1.97
CA LEU A 150 3.43 -14.65 2.88
C LEU A 150 3.15 -16.16 2.79
N ARG A 151 1.88 -16.57 2.75
CA ARG A 151 1.49 -17.98 2.55
C ARG A 151 1.97 -18.53 1.21
N ARG A 152 1.85 -17.76 0.11
CA ARG A 152 2.38 -18.15 -1.21
C ARG A 152 3.89 -18.35 -1.20
N LEU A 153 4.61 -17.50 -0.46
CA LEU A 153 6.06 -17.60 -0.25
C LEU A 153 6.46 -18.74 0.72
N GLY A 154 5.51 -19.27 1.50
CA GLY A 154 5.74 -20.29 2.53
C GLY A 154 6.36 -19.71 3.81
N ARG A 155 5.93 -18.51 4.21
CA ARG A 155 6.41 -17.75 5.36
C ARG A 155 5.30 -17.44 6.36
#